data_AF-A0A815MHK8-F1
#
_entry.id   AF-A0A815MHK8-F1
#
_cell.length_a   1.000
_cell.length_b   1.000
_cell.length_c   1.000
_cell.angle_alpha   90.00
_cell.angle_beta   90.00
_cell.angle_gamma   90.00
#
_symmetry.space_group_name_H-M   'P 1'
#
loop_
_entity.id
_entity.type
_entity.pdbx_description
1 polymer ?
#
loop_
_entity_poly.entity_id
_entity_poly.type
_entity_poly.pdbx_seq_one_letter_code
_entity_poly.pdbx_strand_id
1 'polypeptide(L)'
;MPGKHDTIVVNDNGNKTTYQKKILLYTIREAYELFLAENPGISVGRTAFAEIRPKHISVKSSMARRVYICIYHENVNLLLNSLSKHVNGSLCSNLYSFTSALVYDESNYDCMSSNCFTSENYFDLNIKNNVIDRHVQIKWYQWKHINGYATKEEQ
;
A
#
# COMPACT_ATOMS: atom_id res chain seq x y z
N MET A 1 14.69 -3.06 -23.02
CA MET A 1 15.08 -1.64 -22.85
C MET A 1 14.24 -1.04 -21.72
N PRO A 2 14.78 -0.14 -20.88
CA PRO A 2 14.02 0.51 -19.80
C PRO A 2 12.81 1.27 -20.37
N GLY A 3 11.65 1.15 -19.73
CA GLY A 3 10.45 1.89 -20.13
C GLY A 3 10.49 3.34 -19.68
N LYS A 4 9.54 4.18 -20.14
CA LYS A 4 9.45 5.60 -19.76
C LYS A 4 9.45 5.81 -18.23
N HIS A 5 8.86 4.88 -17.47
CA HIS A 5 8.81 4.91 -16.00
C HIS A 5 10.17 4.64 -15.31
N ASP A 6 11.09 3.99 -16.03
CA ASP A 6 12.43 3.60 -15.56
C ASP A 6 13.50 4.64 -15.94
N THR A 7 13.07 5.76 -16.52
CA THR A 7 13.95 6.84 -16.94
C THR A 7 13.62 8.15 -16.21
N ILE A 8 14.62 9.02 -16.10
CA ILE A 8 14.50 10.36 -15.52
C ILE A 8 15.22 11.35 -16.43
N VAL A 9 14.57 12.47 -16.73
CA VAL A 9 15.16 13.58 -17.48
C VAL A 9 15.80 14.52 -16.47
N VAL A 10 17.12 14.68 -16.55
CA VAL A 10 17.86 15.64 -15.74
C VAL A 10 18.23 16.82 -16.63
N ASN A 11 17.93 18.03 -16.16
CA ASN A 11 18.43 19.26 -16.76
C ASN A 11 19.76 19.62 -16.11
N ASP A 12 20.81 19.63 -16.92
CA ASP A 12 22.14 20.09 -16.54
C ASP A 12 22.51 21.27 -17.42
N ASN A 13 22.49 22.48 -16.83
CA ASN A 13 22.85 23.73 -17.50
C ASN A 13 22.18 23.98 -18.86
N GLY A 14 20.90 23.60 -19.00
CA GLY A 14 20.11 23.80 -20.23
C GLY A 14 20.05 22.57 -21.13
N ASN A 15 20.92 21.57 -20.91
CA ASN A 15 20.89 20.31 -21.64
C ASN A 15 20.03 19.29 -20.90
N LYS A 16 18.99 18.79 -21.58
CA LYS A 16 18.14 17.73 -21.06
C LYS A 16 18.71 16.37 -21.44
N THR A 17 19.20 15.64 -20.46
CA THR A 17 19.73 14.29 -20.65
C THR A 17 18.82 13.28 -19.98
N THR A 18 18.49 12.21 -20.71
CA THR A 18 17.69 11.10 -20.18
C THR A 18 18.61 10.06 -19.59
N TYR A 19 18.45 9.78 -18.29
CA TYR A 19 19.18 8.73 -17.58
C TYR A 19 18.24 7.58 -17.24
N GLN A 20 18.80 6.38 -17.15
CA GLN A 20 18.13 5.29 -16.43
C GLN A 20 18.08 5.66 -14.95
N LYS A 21 16.89 5.57 -14.36
CA LYS A 21 16.67 5.81 -12.94
C LYS A 21 17.43 4.76 -12.13
N LYS A 22 18.29 5.22 -11.22
CA LYS A 22 18.95 4.36 -10.22
C LYS A 22 18.33 4.60 -8.85
N ILE A 23 18.17 3.55 -8.06
CA ILE A 23 17.58 3.62 -6.73
C ILE A 23 18.69 3.47 -5.71
N LEU A 24 18.79 4.43 -4.79
CA LEU A 24 19.63 4.27 -3.61
C LEU A 24 18.93 3.33 -2.63
N LEU A 25 19.53 2.17 -2.38
CA LEU A 25 18.98 1.14 -1.49
C LEU A 25 19.05 1.56 -0.02
N TYR A 26 20.16 2.20 0.36
CA TYR A 26 20.35 2.81 1.66
C TYR A 26 19.50 4.08 1.81
N THR A 27 19.06 4.35 3.02
CA THR A 27 18.61 5.69 3.41
C THR A 27 19.78 6.67 3.30
N ILE A 28 19.47 7.96 3.17
CA ILE A 28 20.51 9.01 3.15
C ILE A 28 21.34 9.01 4.44
N ARG A 29 20.72 8.63 5.57
CA ARG A 29 21.43 8.48 6.85
C ARG A 29 22.45 7.35 6.79
N GLU A 30 22.04 6.14 6.40
CA GLU A 30 22.92 4.97 6.31
C GLU A 30 24.06 5.21 5.31
N ALA A 31 23.76 5.81 4.15
CA ALA A 31 24.78 6.15 3.16
C ALA A 31 25.79 7.19 3.68
N TYR A 32 25.35 8.15 4.47
CA TYR A 32 26.21 9.16 5.10
C TYR A 32 27.11 8.55 6.17
N GLU A 33 26.58 7.67 7.02
CA GLU A 33 27.35 6.97 8.05
C GLU A 33 28.44 6.07 7.42
N LEU A 34 28.09 5.34 6.35
CA LEU A 34 29.07 4.58 5.56
C LEU A 34 30.15 5.49 4.95
N PHE A 35 29.75 6.62 4.38
CA PHE A 35 30.70 7.57 3.79
C PHE A 35 31.74 8.08 4.81
N LEU A 36 31.30 8.44 6.02
CA LEU A 36 32.22 8.90 7.08
C LEU A 36 33.15 7.78 7.57
N ALA A 37 32.63 6.54 7.65
CA ALA A 37 33.44 5.38 8.04
C ALA A 37 34.54 5.07 7.01
N GLU A 38 34.21 5.19 5.73
CA GLU A 38 35.16 4.97 4.62
C GLU A 38 36.11 6.16 4.40
N ASN A 39 35.73 7.36 4.84
CA ASN A 39 36.48 8.61 4.62
C ASN A 39 36.68 9.40 5.92
N PRO A 40 37.45 8.89 6.90
CA PRO A 40 37.56 9.46 8.25
C PRO A 40 38.20 10.87 8.30
N GLY A 41 38.80 11.35 7.20
CA GLY A 41 39.37 12.69 7.09
C GLY A 41 38.47 13.73 6.42
N ILE A 42 37.30 13.34 5.90
CA ILE A 42 36.40 14.26 5.20
C ILE A 42 35.32 14.76 6.16
N SER A 43 35.24 16.08 6.32
CA SER A 43 34.15 16.74 7.03
C SER A 43 33.12 17.25 6.05
N VAL A 44 31.93 16.64 6.04
CA VAL A 44 30.77 17.11 5.27
C VAL A 44 29.53 16.96 6.12
N GLY A 45 28.64 17.95 6.12
CA GLY A 45 27.36 17.84 6.79
C GLY A 45 26.39 16.93 6.03
N ARG A 46 25.50 16.24 6.74
CA ARG A 46 24.50 15.33 6.12
C ARG A 46 23.64 15.99 5.04
N THR A 47 23.28 17.26 5.20
CA THR A 47 22.50 18.02 4.19
C THR A 47 23.31 18.22 2.91
N ALA A 48 24.55 18.71 3.02
CA ALA A 48 25.44 18.88 1.88
C ALA A 48 25.72 17.54 1.18
N PHE A 49 25.95 16.48 1.96
CA PHE A 49 26.08 15.12 1.41
C PHE A 49 24.84 14.68 0.61
N ALA A 50 23.63 14.97 1.11
CA ALA A 50 22.39 14.63 0.42
C ALA A 50 22.22 15.40 -0.91
N GLU A 51 22.69 16.65 -0.97
CA GLU A 51 22.63 17.51 -2.16
C GLU A 51 23.64 17.13 -3.25
N ILE A 52 24.79 16.59 -2.85
CA ILE A 52 25.83 16.09 -3.78
C ILE A 52 25.35 14.85 -4.55
N ARG A 53 24.28 14.18 -4.08
CA ARG A 53 23.70 13.02 -4.75
C ARG A 53 23.34 13.36 -6.21
N PRO A 54 23.79 12.57 -7.21
CA PRO A 54 23.40 12.76 -8.59
C PRO A 54 21.88 12.79 -8.77
N LYS A 55 21.37 13.76 -9.53
CA LYS A 55 19.93 13.99 -9.73
C LYS A 55 19.17 12.79 -10.32
N HIS A 56 19.86 11.89 -11.03
CA HIS A 56 19.26 10.67 -11.58
C HIS A 56 19.13 9.52 -10.56
N ILE A 57 19.64 9.69 -9.33
CA ILE A 57 19.50 8.74 -8.23
C ILE A 57 18.31 9.13 -7.35
N SER A 58 17.32 8.25 -7.33
CA SER A 58 16.11 8.38 -6.50
C SER A 58 16.30 7.66 -5.17
N VAL A 59 15.80 8.23 -4.08
CA VAL A 59 15.76 7.57 -2.77
C VAL A 59 14.63 6.56 -2.73
N LYS A 60 14.81 5.43 -2.03
CA LYS A 60 13.76 4.41 -1.88
C LYS A 60 12.43 4.99 -1.37
N SER A 61 12.47 5.99 -0.48
CA SER A 61 11.26 6.67 0.04
C SER A 61 10.51 7.50 -1.00
N SER A 62 11.17 7.96 -2.07
CA SER A 62 10.54 8.70 -3.18
C SER A 62 9.80 7.78 -4.15
N MET A 63 10.00 6.47 -4.04
CA MET A 63 9.17 5.53 -4.76
C MET A 63 7.80 5.50 -4.08
N ALA A 64 6.77 5.86 -4.85
CA ALA A 64 5.41 5.47 -4.49
C ALA A 64 5.44 3.97 -4.20
N ARG A 65 5.10 3.56 -2.97
CA ARG A 65 4.88 2.16 -2.65
C ARG A 65 3.68 1.72 -3.47
N ARG A 66 3.92 1.25 -4.70
CA ARG A 66 2.94 0.48 -5.46
C ARG A 66 2.92 -0.89 -4.81
N VAL A 67 2.32 -0.97 -3.63
CA VAL A 67 1.79 -2.23 -3.16
C VAL A 67 0.67 -2.51 -4.16
N TYR A 68 0.94 -3.39 -5.11
CA TYR A 68 -0.11 -3.85 -6.02
C TYR A 68 -1.12 -4.60 -5.16
N ILE A 69 -2.12 -3.89 -4.66
CA ILE A 69 -3.32 -4.50 -4.10
C ILE A 69 -3.98 -5.17 -5.30
N CYS A 70 -4.10 -6.50 -5.26
CA CYS A 70 -4.80 -7.20 -6.35
C CYS A 70 -6.26 -6.71 -6.41
N ILE A 71 -6.88 -6.86 -7.58
CA ILE A 71 -8.26 -6.39 -7.82
C ILE A 71 -9.25 -6.87 -6.75
N TYR A 72 -9.04 -8.08 -6.22
CA TYR A 72 -9.85 -8.66 -5.15
C TYR A 72 -9.73 -7.89 -3.84
N HIS A 73 -8.51 -7.60 -3.37
CA HIS A 73 -8.31 -6.83 -2.15
C HIS A 73 -8.87 -5.40 -2.28
N GLU A 74 -8.71 -4.77 -3.44
CA GLU A 74 -9.23 -3.42 -3.67
C GLU A 74 -10.76 -3.41 -3.70
N ASN A 75 -11.39 -4.42 -4.31
CA ASN A 75 -12.84 -4.54 -4.31
C ASN A 75 -13.41 -4.74 -2.91
N VAL A 76 -12.77 -5.56 -2.07
CA VAL A 76 -13.20 -5.70 -0.68
C VAL A 76 -13.06 -4.38 0.06
N ASN A 77 -11.97 -3.63 -0.13
CA ASN A 77 -11.83 -2.28 0.44
C ASN A 77 -12.95 -1.33 -0.01
N LEU A 78 -13.29 -1.30 -1.30
CA LEU A 78 -14.35 -0.44 -1.83
C LEU A 78 -15.73 -0.81 -1.24
N LEU A 79 -16.00 -2.10 -1.06
CA LEU A 79 -17.21 -2.59 -0.42
C LEU A 79 -17.26 -2.18 1.06
N LEU A 80 -16.17 -2.43 1.81
CA LEU A 80 -16.06 -2.09 3.23
C LEU A 80 -16.23 -0.58 3.48
N ASN A 81 -15.62 0.26 2.65
CA ASN A 81 -15.79 1.72 2.72
C ASN A 81 -17.27 2.13 2.61
N SER A 82 -18.04 1.43 1.78
CA SER A 82 -19.47 1.69 1.59
C SER A 82 -20.28 1.14 2.77
N LEU A 83 -19.95 -0.07 3.26
CA LEU A 83 -20.61 -0.73 4.39
C LEU A 83 -20.35 -0.06 5.74
N SER A 84 -19.19 0.58 5.93
CA SER A 84 -18.76 1.13 7.23
C SER A 84 -19.74 2.15 7.83
N LYS A 85 -20.58 2.77 7.00
CA LYS A 85 -21.61 3.73 7.42
C LYS A 85 -22.91 3.07 7.90
N HIS A 86 -23.06 1.77 7.67
CA HIS A 86 -24.29 1.01 7.87
C HIS A 86 -24.14 -0.12 8.89
N VAL A 87 -22.95 -0.30 9.46
CA VAL A 87 -22.65 -1.26 10.52
C VAL A 87 -22.08 -0.50 11.70
N ASN A 88 -22.63 -0.72 12.90
CA ASN A 88 -22.12 -0.09 14.11
C ASN A 88 -20.70 -0.56 14.43
N GLY A 89 -19.83 0.38 14.82
CA GLY A 89 -18.44 0.12 15.19
C GLY A 89 -17.44 0.35 14.05
N SER A 90 -16.18 -0.04 14.28
CA SER A 90 -15.07 0.16 13.33
C SER A 90 -14.67 -1.11 12.58
N LEU A 91 -15.39 -2.21 12.77
CA LEU A 91 -15.03 -3.52 12.22
C LEU A 91 -15.11 -3.58 10.69
N CYS A 92 -15.92 -2.74 10.05
CA CYS A 92 -15.96 -2.60 8.59
C CYS A 92 -15.05 -1.47 8.05
N SER A 93 -14.17 -0.87 8.85
CA SER A 93 -13.40 0.32 8.43
C SER A 93 -12.24 0.02 7.48
N ASN A 94 -11.70 -1.19 7.53
CA ASN A 94 -10.59 -1.64 6.69
C ASN A 94 -10.50 -3.18 6.71
N LEU A 95 -9.72 -3.74 5.78
CA LEU A 95 -9.53 -5.19 5.66
C LEU A 95 -9.04 -5.88 6.95
N TYR A 96 -8.14 -5.25 7.69
CA TYR A 96 -7.59 -5.82 8.91
C TYR A 96 -8.68 -5.94 9.98
N SER A 97 -9.36 -4.83 10.31
CA SER A 97 -10.46 -4.83 11.27
C SER A 97 -11.61 -5.75 10.87
N PHE A 98 -11.87 -5.89 9.56
CA PHE A 98 -12.89 -6.80 9.06
C PHE A 98 -12.48 -8.25 9.23
N THR A 99 -11.20 -8.59 9.00
CA THR A 99 -10.68 -9.93 9.23
C THR A 99 -10.83 -10.32 10.70
N SER A 100 -10.48 -9.44 11.64
CA SER A 100 -10.69 -9.64 13.08
C SER A 100 -12.16 -9.86 13.45
N ALA A 101 -13.10 -9.37 12.64
CA ALA A 101 -14.54 -9.55 12.87
C ALA A 101 -15.05 -10.90 12.38
N LEU A 102 -14.30 -11.60 11.51
CA LEU A 102 -14.69 -12.87 10.89
C LEU A 102 -14.13 -14.08 11.61
N VAL A 103 -12.94 -13.96 12.21
CA VAL A 103 -12.21 -15.08 12.80
C VAL A 103 -11.94 -14.84 14.28
N TYR A 104 -11.80 -15.93 15.02
CA TYR A 104 -11.43 -15.88 16.44
C TYR A 104 -9.95 -15.52 16.64
N ASP A 105 -9.05 -16.14 15.87
CA ASP A 105 -7.61 -15.95 15.99
C ASP A 105 -6.97 -15.84 14.59
N GLU A 106 -6.50 -14.63 14.26
CA GLU A 106 -5.85 -14.33 12.98
C GLU A 106 -4.46 -14.98 12.83
N SER A 107 -3.83 -15.39 13.94
CA SER A 107 -2.54 -16.07 13.91
C SER A 107 -2.68 -17.59 13.68
N ASN A 108 -3.90 -18.12 13.80
CA ASN A 108 -4.19 -19.52 13.64
C ASN A 108 -4.68 -19.83 12.21
N TYR A 109 -3.95 -20.70 11.52
CA TYR A 109 -4.26 -21.10 10.14
C TYR A 109 -5.65 -21.74 10.00
N ASP A 110 -6.06 -22.59 10.95
CA ASP A 110 -7.35 -23.28 10.89
C ASP A 110 -8.50 -22.27 11.07
N CYS A 111 -8.35 -21.28 11.94
CA CYS A 111 -9.31 -20.17 12.09
C CYS A 111 -9.44 -19.38 10.79
N MET A 112 -8.32 -18.97 10.21
CA MET A 112 -8.28 -18.24 8.93
C MET A 112 -8.85 -19.05 7.76
N SER A 113 -8.81 -20.37 7.86
CA SER A 113 -9.35 -21.31 6.86
C SER A 113 -10.78 -21.77 7.17
N SER A 114 -11.43 -21.20 8.19
CA SER A 114 -12.78 -21.59 8.65
C SER A 114 -12.92 -23.06 9.11
N ASN A 115 -11.81 -23.66 9.57
CA ASN A 115 -11.74 -25.03 10.09
C ASN A 115 -11.61 -25.08 11.62
N CYS A 116 -11.62 -23.94 12.31
CA CYS A 116 -11.58 -23.94 13.77
C CYS A 116 -12.90 -24.44 14.37
N PHE A 117 -12.80 -25.26 15.40
CA PHE A 117 -13.94 -25.72 16.19
C PHE A 117 -14.42 -24.62 17.15
N THR A 118 -14.94 -23.53 16.60
CA THR A 118 -15.61 -22.48 17.37
C THR A 118 -17.11 -22.55 17.08
N SER A 119 -17.94 -22.68 18.12
CA SER A 119 -19.40 -22.68 17.99
C SER A 119 -19.99 -21.29 17.70
N GLU A 120 -19.18 -20.24 17.79
CA GLU A 120 -19.60 -18.86 17.61
C GLU A 120 -19.47 -18.41 16.16
N ASN A 121 -20.56 -17.85 15.62
CA ASN A 121 -20.57 -17.23 14.31
C ASN A 121 -20.12 -15.76 14.47
N TYR A 122 -18.82 -15.53 14.39
CA TYR A 122 -18.19 -14.21 14.53
C TYR A 122 -18.76 -13.18 13.55
N PHE A 123 -19.03 -13.57 12.31
CA PHE A 123 -19.66 -12.68 11.34
C PHE A 123 -21.05 -12.22 11.80
N ASP A 124 -21.88 -13.16 12.28
CA ASP A 124 -23.23 -12.82 12.73
C ASP A 124 -23.18 -11.89 13.95
N LEU A 125 -22.33 -12.21 14.92
CA LEU A 125 -22.15 -11.43 16.16
C LEU A 125 -21.60 -10.03 15.89
N ASN A 126 -20.55 -9.93 15.09
CA ASN A 126 -19.78 -8.70 14.92
C ASN A 126 -20.32 -7.81 13.81
N ILE A 127 -20.87 -8.38 12.74
CA ILE A 127 -21.29 -7.63 11.55
C ILE A 127 -22.81 -7.64 11.40
N LYS A 128 -23.42 -8.81 11.18
CA LYS A 128 -24.83 -8.93 10.79
C LYS A 128 -25.80 -8.39 11.85
N ASN A 129 -25.52 -8.63 13.12
CA ASN A 129 -26.36 -8.17 14.22
C ASN A 129 -26.16 -6.67 14.52
N ASN A 130 -25.09 -6.06 14.01
CA ASN A 130 -24.76 -4.65 14.18
C ASN A 130 -25.12 -3.77 12.98
N VAL A 131 -25.80 -4.33 11.97
CA VAL A 131 -26.33 -3.55 10.84
C VAL A 131 -27.40 -2.57 11.35
N ILE A 132 -27.21 -1.28 11.05
CA ILE A 132 -28.06 -0.17 11.52
C ILE A 132 -29.45 -0.22 10.86
N ASP A 133 -29.47 -0.37 9.53
CA ASP A 133 -30.69 -0.49 8.74
C ASP A 133 -30.57 -1.69 7.81
N ARG A 134 -31.44 -2.69 8.00
CA ARG A 134 -31.44 -3.92 7.19
C ARG A 134 -32.15 -3.77 5.85
N HIS A 135 -32.83 -2.65 5.62
CA HIS A 135 -33.55 -2.35 4.38
C HIS A 135 -32.74 -1.44 3.44
N VAL A 136 -31.57 -0.96 3.88
CA VAL A 136 -30.72 -0.09 3.07
C VAL A 136 -30.19 -0.83 1.84
N GLN A 137 -30.29 -0.17 0.68
CA GLN A 137 -29.61 -0.60 -0.53
C GLN A 137 -28.29 0.15 -0.64
N ILE A 138 -27.18 -0.60 -0.66
CA ILE A 138 -25.83 -0.04 -0.71
C ILE A 138 -25.31 -0.17 -2.14
N LYS A 139 -24.99 0.98 -2.72
CA LYS A 139 -24.22 1.05 -3.96
C LYS A 139 -22.75 1.13 -3.64
N TRP A 140 -21.92 0.45 -4.41
CA TRP A 140 -20.48 0.46 -4.20
C TRP A 140 -19.74 0.25 -5.52
N TYR A 141 -18.51 0.74 -5.59
CA TYR A 141 -17.68 0.56 -6.77
C TYR A 141 -16.88 -0.72 -6.71
N GLN A 142 -16.72 -1.42 -7.84
CA GLN A 142 -15.78 -2.51 -7.98
C GLN A 142 -14.97 -2.37 -9.27
N TRP A 143 -13.76 -2.92 -9.24
CA TRP A 143 -12.94 -3.15 -10.42
C TRP A 143 -13.28 -4.52 -11.03
N LYS A 144 -13.45 -4.57 -12.35
CA LYS A 144 -13.58 -5.81 -13.12
C LYS A 144 -12.53 -5.86 -14.23
N HIS A 145 -12.18 -7.07 -14.64
CA HIS A 145 -11.42 -7.28 -15.86
C HIS A 145 -12.38 -7.34 -17.05
N ILE A 146 -12.32 -6.33 -17.92
CA ILE A 146 -13.09 -6.26 -19.16
C ILE A 146 -12.09 -6.13 -20.30
N ASN A 147 -12.10 -7.10 -21.22
CA ASN A 147 -11.18 -7.14 -22.37
C ASN A 147 -9.69 -7.01 -21.99
N GLY A 148 -9.29 -7.58 -20.85
CA GLY A 148 -7.90 -7.53 -20.36
C GLY A 148 -7.52 -6.24 -19.62
N TYR A 149 -8.42 -5.26 -19.52
CA TYR A 149 -8.21 -4.03 -18.77
C TYR A 149 -9.01 -4.01 -17.48
N ALA A 150 -8.48 -3.37 -16.44
CA ALA A 150 -9.21 -3.13 -15.21
C ALA A 150 -10.11 -1.90 -15.36
N THR A 151 -11.41 -2.09 -15.24
CA THR A 151 -12.43 -1.03 -15.34
C THR A 151 -13.21 -0.95 -14.04
N LYS A 152 -13.41 0.27 -13.53
CA LYS A 152 -14.18 0.53 -12.30
C LYS A 152 -15.64 0.81 -12.64
N GLU A 153 -16.56 0.09 -12.01
CA GLU A 153 -18.00 0.19 -12.23
C GLU A 153 -18.74 0.28 -10.89
N GLU A 154 -19.90 0.93 -10.86
CA GLU A 154 -20.80 0.95 -9.69
C GLU A 154 -21.75 -0.25 -9.75
N GLN A 155 -21.97 -0.91 -8.60
CA GLN A 155 -23.00 -1.93 -8.39
C GLN A 155 -24.20 -1.36 -7.66
#